data_AF-A0A376ZQU6-F1
#
_entry.id   AF-A0A376ZQU6-F1
#
_cell.length_a   1.000
_cell.length_b   1.000
_cell.length_c   1.000
_cell.angle_alpha   90.00
_cell.angle_beta   90.00
_cell.angle_gamma   90.00
#
_symmetry.space_group_name_H-M   'P 1'
#
loop_
_entity.id
_entity.type
_entity.pdbx_description
1 polymer ?
#
loop_
_entity_poly.entity_id
_entity_poly.type
_entity_poly.pdbx_seq_one_letter_code
_entity_poly.pdbx_strand_id
1 'polypeptide(L)' 'MIHQVVDKFIVELQVQLDQKGVSLEVSQEARNWLAEKGYDRAMGARPMARVIQDNLKKTARQRTAVWFAGGRRSGHRRAG' A
#
# COMPACT_ATOMS: atom_id res chain seq x y z
N MET A 1 -1.52 -16.77 7.50
CA MET A 1 -2.15 -16.91 6.16
C MET A 1 -2.49 -15.56 5.54
N ILE A 2 -3.10 -14.61 6.27
CA ILE A 2 -3.50 -13.32 5.67
C ILE A 2 -2.33 -12.45 5.17
N HIS A 3 -1.18 -12.47 5.85
CA HIS A 3 0.00 -11.73 5.43
C HIS A 3 0.52 -12.15 4.04
N GLN A 4 0.40 -13.42 3.67
CA GLN A 4 0.80 -13.90 2.34
C GLN A 4 -0.08 -13.31 1.23
N VAL A 5 -1.36 -13.06 1.54
CA VAL A 5 -2.29 -12.40 0.62
C VAL A 5 -1.90 -10.93 0.46
N VAL A 6 -1.57 -10.25 1.57
CA VAL A 6 -1.07 -8.87 1.55
C VAL A 6 0.19 -8.74 0.71
N ASP A 7 1.18 -9.63 0.93
CA ASP A 7 2.44 -9.60 0.19
C ASP A 7 2.20 -9.83 -1.31
N LYS A 8 1.33 -10.78 -1.69
CA LYS A 8 0.96 -11.00 -3.09
C LYS A 8 0.39 -9.73 -3.74
N PHE A 9 -0.53 -9.04 -3.06
CA PHE A 9 -1.09 -7.80 -3.58
C PHE A 9 -0.04 -6.68 -3.68
N ILE A 10 0.90 -6.58 -2.73
CA ILE A 10 1.99 -5.59 -2.80
C ILE A 10 2.90 -5.87 -3.99
N VAL A 11 3.21 -7.14 -4.28
CA VAL A 11 4.01 -7.53 -5.45
C VAL A 11 3.29 -7.18 -6.76
N GLU A 12 2.01 -7.52 -6.88
CA GLU A 12 1.20 -7.12 -8.05
C GLU A 12 1.16 -5.60 -8.21
N LEU A 13 1.14 -4.86 -7.10
CA LEU A 13 1.19 -3.41 -7.08
C LEU A 13 2.51 -2.85 -7.59
N GLN A 14 3.62 -3.41 -7.11
CA GLN A 14 4.96 -3.03 -7.48
C GLN A 14 5.14 -3.16 -9.00
N VAL A 15 4.71 -4.29 -9.58
CA VAL A 15 4.79 -4.52 -11.04
C VAL A 15 4.06 -3.44 -11.83
N GLN A 16 2.88 -2.99 -11.38
CA GLN A 16 2.13 -1.93 -12.06
C GLN A 16 2.77 -0.55 -11.92
N LEU A 17 3.44 -0.29 -10.79
CA LEU A 17 4.12 0.98 -10.52
C LEU A 17 5.47 1.06 -11.23
N ASP A 18 6.18 -0.07 -11.35
CA ASP A 18 7.44 -0.18 -12.08
C ASP A 18 7.27 0.22 -13.56
N GLN A 19 6.16 -0.19 -14.18
CA GLN A 19 5.79 0.23 -15.55
C GLN A 19 5.61 1.76 -15.69
N LYS A 20 5.38 2.45 -14.58
CA LYS A 20 5.20 3.92 -14.52
C LYS A 20 6.45 4.62 -13.98
N GLY A 21 7.54 3.89 -13.72
CA GLY A 21 8.76 4.42 -13.10
C GLY A 21 8.55 4.89 -11.67
N VAL A 22 7.60 4.31 -10.93
CA VAL A 22 7.29 4.65 -9.55
C VAL A 22 7.80 3.53 -8.64
N SER A 23 8.73 3.85 -7.73
CA SER A 23 9.16 2.91 -6.69
C SER A 23 8.14 2.89 -5.54
N LEU A 24 7.89 1.72 -4.95
CA LEU A 24 6.99 1.56 -3.82
C LEU A 24 7.73 0.95 -2.63
N GLU A 25 7.69 1.66 -1.51
CA GLU A 25 8.20 1.21 -0.24
C GLU A 25 7.03 1.02 0.73
N VAL A 26 6.94 -0.19 1.29
CA VAL A 26 5.88 -0.57 2.23
C VAL A 26 6.53 -1.00 3.55
N SER A 27 6.28 -0.25 4.61
CA SER A 27 6.76 -0.60 5.96
C SER A 27 6.05 -1.83 6.51
N GLN A 28 6.68 -2.54 7.44
CA GLN A 28 6.06 -3.69 8.11
C GLN A 28 4.74 -3.30 8.81
N GLU A 29 4.70 -2.12 9.42
CA GLU A 29 3.49 -1.57 10.04
C GLU A 29 2.36 -1.39 9.02
N ALA A 30 2.66 -0.90 7.81
CA ALA A 30 1.67 -0.77 6.75
C ALA A 30 1.15 -2.15 6.30
N ARG A 31 2.02 -3.17 6.23
CA ARG A 31 1.58 -4.54 5.92
C ARG A 31 0.63 -5.09 6.98
N ASN A 32 0.94 -4.87 8.25
CA ASN A 32 0.09 -5.30 9.36
C ASN A 32 -1.27 -4.59 9.33
N TRP A 33 -1.26 -3.27 9.11
CA TRP A 33 -2.47 -2.48 8.97
C TRP A 33 -3.33 -2.93 7.76
N LEU A 34 -2.71 -3.28 6.64
CA LEU A 34 -3.39 -3.85 5.47
C LEU A 34 -3.98 -5.22 5.76
N ALA A 35 -3.30 -6.06 6.55
CA ALA A 35 -3.85 -7.35 6.97
C ALA A 35 -5.09 -7.19 7.84
N GLU A 36 -5.08 -6.22 8.76
CA GLU A 36 -6.20 -5.92 9.67
C GLU A 36 -7.38 -5.26 8.95
N LYS A 37 -7.14 -4.32 8.04
CA LYS A 37 -8.20 -3.56 7.34
C LYS A 37 -8.65 -4.17 6.03
N GLY A 38 -7.76 -4.92 5.38
CA GLY A 38 -8.02 -5.54 4.08
C GLY A 38 -8.72 -6.89 4.17
N TYR A 39 -8.83 -7.45 5.37
CA TYR A 39 -9.47 -8.74 5.59
C TYR A 39 -10.71 -8.60 6.46
N ASP A 40 -11.81 -9.14 5.96
CA ASP A 40 -13.03 -9.30 6.72
C ASP A 40 -13.45 -10.77 6.66
N ARG A 41 -13.89 -11.35 7.78
CA ARG A 41 -14.20 -12.78 7.85
C ARG A 41 -15.38 -13.18 6.94
N ALA A 42 -16.33 -12.26 6.70
CA ALA A 42 -17.48 -12.49 5.84
C ALA A 42 -17.18 -12.19 4.37
N MET A 43 -16.27 -11.24 4.09
CA MET A 43 -15.96 -10.80 2.71
C MET A 43 -14.62 -11.30 2.16
N GLY A 44 -13.80 -11.98 2.96
CA GLY A 44 -12.44 -12.38 2.60
C GLY A 44 -11.53 -11.17 2.36
N ALA A 45 -10.64 -11.27 1.37
CA ALA A 45 -9.70 -10.20 1.01
C ALA A 45 -10.28 -9.11 0.08
N ARG A 46 -11.60 -9.11 -0.19
CA ARG A 46 -12.24 -8.08 -1.05
C ARG A 46 -12.00 -6.64 -0.54
N PRO A 47 -12.06 -6.35 0.78
CA PRO A 47 -11.71 -5.02 1.30
C PRO A 47 -10.26 -4.62 1.00
N MET A 48 -9.34 -5.58 0.89
CA MET A 48 -7.91 -5.33 0.61
C MET A 48 -7.71 -4.65 -0.74
N ALA A 49 -8.35 -5.18 -1.79
CA ALA A 49 -8.26 -4.61 -3.13
C ALA A 49 -8.75 -3.15 -3.16
N ARG A 50 -9.81 -2.86 -2.40
CA ARG A 50 -10.36 -1.50 -2.26
C ARG A 50 -9.38 -0.55 -1.58
N VAL A 51 -8.86 -0.94 -0.41
CA VAL A 51 -7.88 -0.15 0.35
C VAL A 51 -6.63 0.12 -0.48
N ILE A 52 -6.18 -0.87 -1.25
CA ILE A 52 -5.00 -0.72 -2.10
C ILE A 52 -5.25 0.25 -3.26
N GLN A 53 -6.37 0.09 -3.98
CA GLN A 53 -6.74 0.98 -5.08
C GLN A 53 -6.93 2.43 -4.63
N ASP A 54 -7.57 2.65 -3.49
CA ASP A 54 -7.82 4.00 -2.96
C ASP A 54 -6.52 4.70 -2.56
N ASN A 55 -5.52 3.96 -2.06
CA ASN A 55 -4.20 4.51 -1.73
C ASN A 55 -3.29 4.67 -2.95
N LEU A 56 -3.41 3.82 -3.97
CA LEU A 56 -2.72 3.96 -5.25
C LEU A 56 -3.10 5.23 -6.00
N LYS A 57 -4.40 5.49 -6.14
CA LYS A 57 -4.92 6.67 -6.84
C LYS A 57 -4.32 7.96 -6.26
N LYS A 58 -4.09 7.96 -4.96
CA LYS A 58 -3.46 9.07 -4.23
C LYS A 58 -1.96 9.19 -4.53
N THR A 59 -1.28 8.09 -4.85
CA THR A 59 0.19 8.03 -4.96
C THR A 59 0.72 8.20 -6.39
N ALA A 60 -0.11 7.98 -7.41
CA ALA A 60 0.25 8.17 -8.83
C ALA A 60 0.73 9.59 -9.21
N ARG A 61 0.71 10.56 -8.30
CA ARG A 61 1.28 11.91 -8.49
C ARG A 61 2.77 12.02 -8.12
N GLN A 62 3.38 10.99 -7.53
CA GLN A 62 4.75 11.04 -6.98
C GLN A 62 5.64 9.97 -7.62
N ARG A 63 6.95 10.26 -7.80
CA ARG A 63 7.95 9.31 -8.30
C ARG A 63 8.28 8.19 -7.30
N THR A 64 7.99 8.41 -6.03
CA THR A 64 8.20 7.43 -4.94
C THR A 64 6.93 7.35 -4.09
N ALA A 65 6.44 6.15 -3.89
CA ALA A 65 5.29 5.80 -3.08
C ALA A 65 5.75 5.24 -1.73
N VAL A 66 5.47 5.91 -0.62
CA VAL A 66 5.78 5.39 0.72
C VAL A 66 4.49 5.16 1.51
N TRP A 67 4.29 3.93 1.98
CA TRP A 67 3.11 3.54 2.74
C TRP A 67 3.44 3.27 4.21
N PHE A 68 2.72 3.94 5.10
CA PHE A 68 2.73 3.76 6.56
C PHE A 68 1.32 3.42 7.06
N ALA A 69 1.24 2.74 8.19
CA ALA A 69 -0.03 2.42 8.84
C ALA A 69 -0.88 3.69 9.05
N GLY A 70 -2.13 3.68 8.57
CA GLY A 70 -3.07 4.82 8.72
C GLY A 70 -3.06 5.88 7.61
N GLY A 71 -2.21 5.76 6.58
CA GLY A 71 -2.18 6.66 5.42
C GLY A 71 -1.06 7.71 5.47
N ARG A 72 -0.59 8.09 4.27
CA ARG A 72 0.63 8.88 4.00
C ARG A 72 0.91 10.02 5.00
N ARG A 73 2.17 10.14 5.44
CA ARG A 73 2.73 11.44 5.83
C ARG A 73 3.24 12.13 4.57
N SER A 74 2.41 12.99 3.98
CA SER A 74 2.85 13.96 2.98
C SER A 74 3.65 15.04 3.69
N GLY A 75 4.93 15.19 3.40
CA GLY A 75 5.70 16.34 3.92
C GLY A 75 7.20 16.13 3.87
N HIS A 76 7.77 16.56 2.74
CA HIS A 76 9.14 17.06 2.69
C HIS A 76 9.37 17.99 3.90
N ARG A 77 10.19 17.57 4.87
CA ARG A 77 10.87 18.52 5.77
C ARG A 77 12.36 18.41 5.47
N ARG A 78 12.84 19.35 4.65
CA ARG A 78 14.19 19.89 4.85
C ARG A 78 14.21 20.53 6.23
N ALA A 79 15.15 20.10 7.06
CA ALA A 79 15.81 20.89 8.08
C ALA A 79 17.26 20.35 8.02
N GLY A 80 18.26 21.16 7.69
CA GLY A 80 18.59 22.40 8.40
C GLY A 80 19.61 22.00 9.44
#